data_AF-B5GKW0-F1
#
_entry.id   AF-B5GKW0-F1
#
_cell.length_a   1.000
_cell.length_b   1.000
_cell.length_c   1.000
_cell.angle_alpha   90.00
_cell.angle_beta   90.00
_cell.angle_gamma   90.00
#
_symmetry.space_group_name_H-M   'P 1'
#
loop_
_entity.id
_entity.type
_entity.pdbx_description
1 polymer ?
#
loop_
_entity_poly.entity_id
_entity_poly.type
_entity_poly.pdbx_seq_one_letter_code
_entity_poly.pdbx_strand_id
1 'polypeptide(L)'
;MTAVVTTALAVIGTLLGATVTGVFQHLAAGRTERAAARARSRQDALDAVADLVAADSAHRQALRMRLEAKLSGTATDAELFELRTASHITRAATKRPYALVRLLVPDPGVKAAADAMITATYDMVDARTPDELDTAQKRSRTAHDHFIDTAAEFFDTER
;
A
#
# COMPACT_ATOMS: atom_id res chain seq x y z
N MET A 1 -5.67 40.23 -59.09
CA MET A 1 -4.97 40.63 -57.84
C MET A 1 -5.70 40.13 -56.58
N THR A 2 -7.04 40.12 -56.55
CA THR A 2 -7.87 39.63 -55.42
C THR A 2 -7.73 38.13 -55.14
N ALA A 3 -7.73 37.27 -56.17
CA ALA A 3 -7.64 35.81 -55.99
C ALA A 3 -6.36 35.34 -55.28
N VAL A 4 -5.22 35.98 -55.57
CA VAL A 4 -3.92 35.66 -54.93
C VAL A 4 -3.96 35.97 -53.43
N VAL A 5 -4.59 37.09 -53.05
CA VAL A 5 -4.76 37.50 -51.65
C VAL A 5 -5.67 36.52 -50.90
N THR A 6 -6.77 36.08 -51.50
CA THR A 6 -7.70 35.12 -50.88
C THR A 6 -7.04 33.76 -50.63
N THR A 7 -6.29 33.23 -51.60
CA THR A 7 -5.57 31.97 -51.45
C THR A 7 -4.48 32.06 -50.37
N ALA A 8 -3.74 33.17 -50.34
CA ALA A 8 -2.72 33.40 -49.31
C ALA A 8 -3.33 33.42 -47.89
N LEU A 9 -4.45 34.12 -47.70
CA LEU A 9 -5.16 34.16 -46.42
C LEU A 9 -5.69 32.77 -46.00
N ALA A 10 -6.18 31.97 -46.95
CA ALA A 10 -6.67 30.63 -46.67
C ALA A 10 -5.55 29.68 -46.20
N VAL A 11 -4.37 29.74 -46.84
CA VAL A 11 -3.20 28.93 -46.43
C VAL A 11 -2.71 29.35 -45.05
N ILE A 12 -2.63 30.65 -44.77
CA ILE A 12 -2.25 31.16 -43.45
C ILE A 12 -3.24 30.72 -42.38
N GLY A 13 -4.55 30.83 -42.64
CA GLY A 13 -5.60 30.37 -41.72
C GLY A 13 -5.50 28.87 -41.41
N THR A 14 -5.17 28.06 -42.42
CA THR A 14 -5.01 26.61 -42.26
C THR A 14 -3.75 26.26 -41.46
N LEU A 15 -2.62 26.91 -41.76
CA LEU A 15 -1.36 26.71 -41.04
C LEU A 15 -1.48 27.16 -39.58
N LEU A 16 -2.16 28.28 -39.32
CA LEU A 16 -2.42 28.78 -37.98
C LEU A 16 -3.32 27.81 -37.20
N GLY A 17 -4.41 27.34 -37.83
CA GLY A 17 -5.32 26.35 -37.25
C GLY A 17 -4.64 25.02 -36.92
N ALA A 18 -3.80 24.51 -37.82
CA ALA A 18 -3.02 23.28 -37.60
C ALA A 18 -2.01 23.43 -36.45
N THR A 19 -1.33 24.58 -36.37
CA THR A 19 -0.34 24.86 -35.32
C THR A 19 -1.00 24.98 -33.95
N VAL A 20 -2.10 25.74 -33.85
CA VAL A 20 -2.88 25.87 -32.60
C VAL A 20 -3.40 24.51 -32.14
N THR A 21 -3.95 23.71 -33.07
CA THR A 21 -4.43 22.35 -32.77
C THR A 21 -3.30 21.43 -32.30
N GLY A 22 -2.13 21.48 -32.95
CA GLY A 22 -0.95 20.68 -32.57
C GLY A 22 -0.43 21.02 -31.17
N VAL A 23 -0.39 22.31 -30.80
CA VAL A 23 0.03 22.74 -29.45
C VAL A 23 -0.98 22.28 -28.39
N PHE A 24 -2.29 22.43 -28.64
CA PHE A 24 -3.31 21.93 -27.72
C PHE A 24 -3.27 20.41 -27.57
N GLN A 25 -3.06 19.66 -28.65
CA GLN A 25 -2.89 18.21 -28.61
C GLN A 25 -1.65 17.80 -27.80
N HIS A 26 -0.53 18.51 -27.97
CA HIS A 26 0.69 18.23 -27.22
C HIS A 26 0.52 18.51 -25.71
N LEU A 27 -0.12 19.64 -25.36
CA LEU A 27 -0.41 19.96 -23.96
C LEU A 27 -1.44 19.00 -23.34
N ALA A 28 -2.45 18.59 -24.11
CA ALA A 28 -3.44 17.61 -23.66
C ALA A 28 -2.80 16.22 -23.44
N ALA A 29 -1.94 15.76 -24.37
CA ALA A 29 -1.18 14.52 -24.24
C ALA A 29 -0.28 14.51 -23.00
N GLY A 30 0.41 15.62 -22.73
CA GLY A 30 1.23 15.75 -21.52
C GLY A 30 0.41 15.81 -20.22
N ARG A 31 -0.86 16.21 -20.26
CA ARG A 31 -1.78 16.16 -19.10
C ARG A 31 -2.32 14.75 -18.87
N THR A 32 -2.70 14.05 -19.93
CA THR A 32 -3.20 12.67 -19.85
C THR A 32 -2.11 11.71 -19.37
N GLU A 33 -0.88 11.86 -19.84
CA GLU A 33 0.26 11.04 -19.39
C GLU A 33 0.55 11.23 -17.90
N ARG A 34 0.58 12.48 -17.41
CA ARG A 34 0.78 12.78 -15.99
C ARG A 34 -0.38 12.27 -15.12
N ALA A 35 -1.62 12.40 -15.58
CA ALA A 35 -2.78 11.86 -14.88
C ALA A 35 -2.70 10.32 -14.79
N ALA A 36 -2.33 9.64 -15.88
CA ALA A 36 -2.14 8.20 -15.90
C ALA A 36 -0.98 7.75 -14.98
N ALA A 37 0.13 8.49 -14.96
CA ALA A 37 1.25 8.19 -14.07
C ALA A 37 0.87 8.33 -12.59
N ARG A 38 0.11 9.36 -12.23
CA ARG A 38 -0.43 9.54 -10.86
C ARG A 38 -1.41 8.43 -10.49
N ALA A 39 -2.32 8.08 -11.38
CA ALA A 39 -3.27 6.99 -11.14
C ALA A 39 -2.55 5.65 -10.91
N ARG A 40 -1.51 5.34 -11.70
CA ARG A 40 -0.66 4.16 -11.49
C ARG A 40 0.06 4.18 -10.14
N SER A 41 0.74 5.27 -9.82
CA SER A 41 1.45 5.41 -8.54
C SER A 41 0.50 5.27 -7.34
N ARG A 42 -0.73 5.77 -7.46
CA ARG A 42 -1.78 5.61 -6.45
C ARG A 42 -2.22 4.16 -6.33
N GLN A 43 -2.42 3.46 -7.44
CA GLN A 43 -2.76 2.03 -7.43
C GLN A 43 -1.65 1.19 -6.80
N ASP A 44 -0.39 1.44 -7.17
CA ASP A 44 0.77 0.73 -6.61
C ASP A 44 0.86 0.93 -5.08
N ALA A 45 0.52 2.14 -4.59
CA ALA A 45 0.46 2.43 -3.16
C ALA A 45 -0.69 1.70 -2.45
N LEU A 46 -1.88 1.66 -3.07
CA LEU A 46 -3.04 0.92 -2.56
C LEU A 46 -2.76 -0.59 -2.48
N ASP A 47 -2.17 -1.16 -3.53
CA ASP A 47 -1.80 -2.57 -3.59
C ASP A 47 -0.76 -2.90 -2.51
N ALA A 48 0.23 -2.04 -2.30
CA ALA A 48 1.22 -2.21 -1.23
C ALA A 48 0.60 -2.20 0.18
N VAL A 49 -0.38 -1.32 0.42
CA VAL A 49 -1.14 -1.29 1.69
C VAL A 49 -1.95 -2.57 1.86
N ALA A 50 -2.69 -3.00 0.83
CA ALA A 50 -3.50 -4.22 0.87
C ALA A 50 -2.64 -5.48 1.12
N ASP A 51 -1.50 -5.58 0.43
CA ASP A 51 -0.54 -6.67 0.62
C ASP A 51 0.04 -6.68 2.04
N LEU A 52 0.31 -5.50 2.62
CA LEU A 52 0.84 -5.39 3.98
C LEU A 52 -0.21 -5.85 5.01
N VAL A 53 -1.45 -5.41 4.86
CA VAL A 53 -2.60 -5.83 5.68
C VAL A 53 -2.75 -7.35 5.62
N ALA A 54 -2.76 -7.93 4.43
CA ALA A 54 -2.88 -9.39 4.27
C ALA A 54 -1.70 -10.14 4.93
N ALA A 55 -0.47 -9.68 4.71
CA ALA A 55 0.73 -10.29 5.25
C ALA A 55 0.80 -10.20 6.78
N ASP A 56 0.45 -9.06 7.38
CA ASP A 56 0.42 -8.88 8.83
C ASP A 56 -0.64 -9.77 9.48
N SER A 57 -1.86 -9.83 8.90
CA SER A 57 -2.91 -10.72 9.40
C SER A 57 -2.50 -12.20 9.36
N ALA A 58 -1.84 -12.64 8.29
CA ALA A 58 -1.29 -14.00 8.18
C ALA A 58 -0.18 -14.24 9.23
N HIS A 59 0.71 -13.25 9.44
CA HIS A 59 1.77 -13.35 10.42
C HIS A 59 1.24 -13.42 11.86
N ARG A 60 0.29 -12.54 12.21
CA ARG A 60 -0.41 -12.53 13.49
C ARG A 60 -1.09 -13.85 13.79
N GLN A 61 -1.74 -14.45 12.79
CA GLN A 61 -2.36 -15.77 12.93
C GLN A 61 -1.33 -16.88 13.17
N ALA A 62 -0.25 -16.92 12.38
CA ALA A 62 0.85 -17.88 12.58
C ALA A 62 1.47 -17.75 13.98
N LEU A 63 1.64 -16.52 14.46
CA LEU A 63 2.20 -16.25 15.78
C LEU A 63 1.24 -16.67 16.89
N ARG A 64 -0.07 -16.43 16.74
CA ARG A 64 -1.09 -16.91 17.70
C ARG A 64 -1.05 -18.43 17.82
N MET A 65 -1.12 -19.16 16.70
CA MET A 65 -1.12 -20.64 16.72
C MET A 65 0.14 -21.18 17.39
N ARG A 66 1.31 -20.61 17.07
CA ARG A 66 2.58 -20.97 17.70
C ARG A 66 2.55 -20.74 19.21
N LEU A 67 2.06 -19.60 19.66
CA LEU A 67 2.06 -19.22 21.07
C LEU A 67 1.01 -20.00 21.87
N GLU A 68 -0.16 -20.27 21.30
CA GLU A 68 -1.16 -21.18 21.89
C GLU A 68 -0.58 -22.57 22.12
N ALA A 69 0.04 -23.16 21.10
CA ALA A 69 0.68 -24.49 21.22
C ALA A 69 1.80 -24.51 22.27
N LYS A 70 2.59 -23.43 22.34
CA LYS A 70 3.64 -23.30 23.36
C LYS A 70 3.06 -23.17 24.77
N LEU A 71 2.01 -22.38 24.95
CA LEU A 71 1.39 -22.11 26.25
C LEU A 71 0.52 -23.27 26.75
N SER A 72 -0.06 -24.08 25.85
CA SER A 72 -0.80 -25.28 26.25
C SER A 72 0.10 -26.35 26.84
N GLY A 73 1.38 -26.38 26.45
CA GLY A 73 2.35 -27.38 26.89
C GLY A 73 2.06 -28.79 26.38
N THR A 74 1.08 -28.95 25.48
CA THR A 74 0.64 -30.25 24.94
C THR A 74 1.21 -30.55 23.55
N ALA A 75 1.82 -29.56 22.89
CA ALA A 75 2.37 -29.71 21.56
C ALA A 75 3.71 -30.46 21.58
N THR A 76 3.93 -31.30 20.58
CA THR A 76 5.20 -31.99 20.35
C THR A 76 6.27 -31.03 19.85
N ASP A 77 7.55 -31.41 20.01
CA ASP A 77 8.68 -30.62 19.49
C ASP A 77 8.60 -30.43 17.96
N ALA A 78 8.11 -31.44 17.23
CA ALA A 78 7.92 -31.36 15.78
C ALA A 78 6.85 -30.33 15.41
N GLU A 79 5.70 -30.32 16.09
CA GLU A 79 4.64 -29.32 15.86
C GLU A 79 5.12 -27.89 16.20
N LEU A 80 5.86 -27.73 17.31
CA LEU A 80 6.44 -26.45 17.68
C LEU A 80 7.47 -25.94 16.66
N PHE A 81 8.26 -26.85 16.07
CA PHE A 81 9.19 -26.53 15.00
C PHE A 81 8.46 -26.05 13.74
N GLU A 82 7.43 -26.76 13.30
CA GLU A 82 6.61 -26.38 12.13
C GLU A 82 5.94 -25.02 12.33
N LEU A 83 5.31 -24.79 13.49
CA LEU A 83 4.67 -23.50 13.81
C LEU A 83 5.69 -22.35 13.89
N ARG A 84 6.92 -22.63 14.37
CA ARG A 84 8.01 -21.66 14.35
C ARG A 84 8.43 -21.33 12.91
N THR A 85 8.59 -22.34 12.05
CA THR A 85 8.92 -22.16 10.63
C THR A 85 7.84 -21.34 9.91
N ALA A 86 6.56 -21.67 10.11
CA ALA A 86 5.44 -20.90 9.58
C ALA A 86 5.46 -19.43 10.04
N SER A 87 5.75 -19.18 11.32
CA SER A 87 5.90 -17.80 11.84
C SER A 87 7.07 -17.05 11.20
N HIS A 88 8.16 -17.73 10.84
CA HIS A 88 9.30 -17.13 10.14
C HIS A 88 8.99 -16.82 8.68
N ILE A 89 8.30 -17.71 7.98
CA ILE A 89 7.89 -17.52 6.57
C ILE A 89 6.94 -16.33 6.47
N THR A 90 5.89 -16.30 7.30
CA THR A 90 4.92 -15.19 7.31
C THR A 90 5.57 -13.87 7.70
N ARG A 91 6.50 -13.87 8.67
CA ARG A 91 7.29 -12.68 9.00
C ARG A 91 8.12 -12.18 7.83
N ALA A 92 8.72 -13.07 7.05
CA ALA A 92 9.50 -12.68 5.88
C ALA A 92 8.60 -12.04 4.81
N ALA A 93 7.38 -12.55 4.64
CA ALA A 93 6.41 -12.04 3.69
C ALA A 93 5.97 -10.59 3.98
N THR A 94 5.97 -10.14 5.24
CA THR A 94 5.60 -8.74 5.57
C THR A 94 6.62 -7.72 5.09
N LYS A 95 7.89 -8.11 4.89
CA LYS A 95 8.99 -7.17 4.62
C LYS A 95 8.83 -6.38 3.33
N ARG A 96 8.45 -7.06 2.24
CA ARG A 96 8.30 -6.43 0.92
C ARG A 96 7.18 -5.38 0.93
N PRO A 97 5.92 -5.72 1.29
CA PRO A 97 4.86 -4.73 1.26
C PRO A 97 5.08 -3.63 2.30
N TYR A 98 5.69 -3.92 3.45
CA TYR A 98 6.10 -2.87 4.40
C TYR A 98 7.08 -1.87 3.76
N ALA A 99 8.12 -2.36 3.06
CA ALA A 99 9.05 -1.48 2.36
C ALA A 99 8.34 -0.66 1.27
N LEU A 100 7.42 -1.25 0.52
CA LEU A 100 6.65 -0.54 -0.50
C LEU A 100 5.75 0.54 0.10
N VAL A 101 5.07 0.29 1.22
CA VAL A 101 4.30 1.33 1.94
C VAL A 101 5.22 2.49 2.34
N ARG A 102 6.42 2.22 2.87
CA ARG A 102 7.38 3.28 3.25
C ARG A 102 7.88 4.11 2.06
N LEU A 103 7.96 3.51 0.88
CA LEU A 103 8.45 4.12 -0.36
C LEU A 103 7.37 4.87 -1.14
N LEU A 104 6.16 4.30 -1.22
CA LEU A 104 5.10 4.77 -2.12
C LEU A 104 4.08 5.67 -1.43
N VAL A 105 3.83 5.47 -0.13
CA VAL A 105 2.91 6.32 0.62
C VAL A 105 3.71 7.50 1.18
N PRO A 106 3.39 8.76 0.83
CA PRO A 106 4.12 9.92 1.34
C PRO A 106 3.71 10.29 2.78
N ASP A 107 2.48 9.98 3.18
CA ASP A 107 1.91 10.43 4.45
C ASP A 107 2.65 9.85 5.69
N PRO A 108 3.14 10.71 6.60
CA PRO A 108 3.84 10.25 7.80
C PRO A 108 2.93 9.56 8.81
N GLY A 109 1.63 9.87 8.84
CA GLY A 109 0.64 9.22 9.70
C GLY A 109 0.44 7.76 9.32
N VAL A 110 0.24 7.48 8.03
CA VAL A 110 0.14 6.11 7.50
C VAL A 110 1.40 5.31 7.80
N LYS A 111 2.57 5.93 7.65
CA LYS A 111 3.87 5.31 7.98
C LYS A 111 3.99 4.95 9.47
N ALA A 112 3.61 5.87 10.35
CA ALA A 112 3.63 5.63 11.79
C ALA A 112 2.61 4.55 12.21
N ALA A 113 1.43 4.54 11.59
CA ALA A 113 0.42 3.52 11.85
C ALA A 113 0.89 2.13 11.38
N ALA A 114 1.56 2.03 10.22
CA ALA A 114 2.17 0.79 9.76
C ALA A 114 3.25 0.28 10.74
N ASP A 115 4.11 1.17 11.24
CA ASP A 115 5.13 0.83 12.23
C ASP A 115 4.49 0.29 13.51
N ALA A 116 3.45 0.98 14.02
CA ALA A 116 2.71 0.58 15.22
C ALA A 116 2.04 -0.79 15.07
N MET A 117 1.42 -1.08 13.92
CA MET A 117 0.83 -2.38 13.61
C MET A 117 1.89 -3.51 13.66
N ILE A 118 3.01 -3.33 12.94
CA ILE A 118 4.08 -4.34 12.91
C ILE A 118 4.68 -4.58 14.30
N THR A 119 4.93 -3.51 15.06
CA THR A 119 5.42 -3.62 16.43
C THR A 119 4.42 -4.37 17.32
N ALA A 120 3.14 -4.00 17.29
CA ALA A 120 2.12 -4.66 18.10
C ALA A 120 1.99 -6.16 17.78
N THR A 121 2.14 -6.56 16.51
CA THR A 121 2.19 -7.98 16.11
C THR A 121 3.44 -8.68 16.66
N TYR A 122 4.61 -8.04 16.62
CA TYR A 122 5.84 -8.64 17.15
C TYR A 122 5.83 -8.78 18.67
N ASP A 123 5.27 -7.81 19.39
CA ASP A 123 5.19 -7.81 20.86
C ASP A 123 4.34 -8.96 21.41
N MET A 124 3.52 -9.61 20.57
CA MET A 124 2.79 -10.83 20.97
C MET A 124 3.73 -11.95 21.45
N VAL A 125 4.97 -12.02 20.94
CA VAL A 125 5.94 -13.07 21.32
C VAL A 125 6.35 -13.01 22.81
N ASP A 126 6.11 -11.87 23.45
CA ASP A 126 6.44 -11.65 24.86
C ASP A 126 5.38 -12.18 25.82
N ALA A 127 4.19 -12.56 25.33
CA ALA A 127 3.18 -13.20 26.15
C ALA A 127 3.72 -14.48 26.82
N ARG A 128 3.45 -14.60 28.12
CA ARG A 128 3.82 -15.72 28.99
C ARG A 128 2.61 -16.47 29.52
N THR A 129 1.41 -15.91 29.38
CA THR A 129 0.15 -16.54 29.78
C THR A 129 -0.90 -16.45 28.65
N PRO A 130 -1.94 -17.31 28.67
CA PRO A 130 -3.04 -17.22 27.71
C PRO A 130 -3.74 -15.84 27.70
N ASP A 131 -3.92 -15.23 28.88
CA ASP A 131 -4.55 -13.91 29.03
C ASP A 131 -3.69 -12.77 28.47
N GLU A 132 -2.37 -12.84 28.69
CA GLU A 132 -1.42 -11.91 28.06
C GLU A 132 -1.45 -12.03 26.54
N LEU A 133 -1.56 -13.26 26.02
CA LEU A 133 -1.62 -13.50 24.58
C LEU A 133 -2.92 -12.98 23.96
N ASP A 134 -4.07 -13.15 24.63
CA ASP A 134 -5.34 -12.57 24.19
C ASP A 134 -5.28 -11.04 24.20
N THR A 135 -4.71 -10.46 25.26
CA THR A 135 -4.52 -9.01 25.36
C THR A 135 -3.61 -8.48 24.25
N ALA A 136 -2.48 -9.13 23.99
CA ALA A 136 -1.57 -8.75 22.91
C ALA A 136 -2.24 -8.90 21.54
N GLN A 137 -3.04 -9.95 21.33
CA GLN A 137 -3.79 -10.14 20.08
C GLN A 137 -4.82 -9.03 19.84
N LYS A 138 -5.51 -8.59 20.90
CA LYS A 138 -6.43 -7.43 20.83
C LYS A 138 -5.69 -6.15 20.44
N ARG A 139 -4.55 -5.86 21.09
CA ARG A 139 -3.72 -4.68 20.74
C ARG A 139 -3.25 -4.71 19.29
N SER A 140 -2.76 -5.85 18.82
CA SER A 140 -2.32 -6.03 17.43
C SER A 140 -3.48 -5.83 16.44
N ARG A 141 -4.68 -6.37 16.71
CA ARG A 141 -5.88 -6.09 15.90
C ARG A 141 -6.26 -4.61 15.88
N THR A 142 -6.27 -3.94 17.03
CA THR A 142 -6.57 -2.50 17.09
C THR A 142 -5.56 -1.67 16.29
N ALA A 143 -4.27 -1.98 16.36
CA ALA A 143 -3.25 -1.29 15.59
C ALA A 143 -3.39 -1.56 14.08
N HIS A 144 -3.81 -2.77 13.71
CA HIS A 144 -4.11 -3.18 12.34
C HIS A 144 -5.28 -2.38 11.76
N ASP A 145 -6.39 -2.29 12.49
CA ASP A 145 -7.58 -1.53 12.08
C ASP A 145 -7.24 -0.03 11.96
N HIS A 146 -6.49 0.52 12.93
CA HIS A 146 -6.03 1.91 12.89
C HIS A 146 -5.15 2.20 11.66
N PHE A 147 -4.29 1.26 11.23
CA PHE A 147 -3.51 1.41 10.01
C PHE A 147 -4.40 1.45 8.76
N ILE A 148 -5.42 0.59 8.68
CA ILE A 148 -6.39 0.59 7.58
C ILE A 148 -7.15 1.91 7.52
N ASP A 149 -7.67 2.37 8.67
CA ASP A 149 -8.43 3.62 8.75
C ASP A 149 -7.58 4.83 8.34
N THR A 150 -6.35 4.92 8.86
CA THR A 150 -5.42 6.00 8.51
C THR A 150 -5.08 5.98 7.01
N ALA A 151 -4.87 4.79 6.43
CA ALA A 151 -4.61 4.65 5.00
C ALA A 151 -5.84 5.05 4.17
N ALA A 152 -7.04 4.65 4.58
CA ALA A 152 -8.28 5.02 3.91
C ALA A 152 -8.48 6.54 3.88
N GLU A 153 -8.28 7.22 5.01
CA GLU A 153 -8.35 8.69 5.11
C GLU A 153 -7.35 9.39 4.17
N PHE A 154 -6.12 8.89 4.12
CA PHE A 154 -5.10 9.38 3.19
C PHE A 154 -5.55 9.25 1.73
N PHE A 155 -6.05 8.07 1.36
CA PHE A 155 -6.48 7.82 -0.01
C PHE A 155 -7.76 8.59 -0.38
N ASP A 156 -8.67 8.85 0.55
CA ASP A 156 -9.86 9.67 0.30
C ASP A 156 -9.52 11.15 0.09
N THR A 157 -8.52 11.66 0.81
CA THR A 157 -8.06 13.06 0.67
C THR A 157 -7.32 13.31 -0.65
N GLU A 158 -6.70 12.27 -1.21
CA GLU A 158 -5.97 12.31 -2.48
C GLU A 158 -6.89 12.16 -3.73
N ARG A 159 -8.21 12.22 -3.56
CA ARG A 159 -9.20 12.04 -4.63
C ARG A 159 -9.54 13.35 -5.34
#